data_AF-C7NPE1-F1
#
_entry.id   AF-C7NPE1-F1
#
_cell.length_a   1.000
_cell.length_b   1.000
_cell.length_c   1.000
_cell.angle_alpha   90.00
_cell.angle_beta   90.00
_cell.angle_gamma   90.00
#
_symmetry.space_group_name_H-M   'P 1'
#
loop_
_entity.id
_entity.type
_entity.pdbx_description
1 polymer ?
#
loop_
_entity_poly.entity_id
_entity_poly.type
_entity_poly.pdbx_seq_one_letter_code
_entity_poly.pdbx_strand_id
1 'polypeptide(L)'
;MSGNTDRDDRGQFETDFDDRDIIRYFAVGRPFHTAGEVADRFDVDRSTAYRRLRTLAEAGRLEKVSLGSRTVVWWYTDDSEDTEGNADPLFDAPAFSVDDPVADDEIDDVLYGSVER
;
A
#
# COMPACT_ATOMS: atom_id res chain seq x y z
N MET A 1 -37.43 -12.00 18.54
CA MET A 1 -36.00 -12.37 18.43
C MET A 1 -35.92 -13.69 17.70
N SER A 2 -35.44 -13.69 16.45
CA SER A 2 -34.95 -14.88 15.75
C SER A 2 -33.85 -14.38 14.81
N GLY A 3 -32.60 -14.71 15.13
CA GLY A 3 -31.44 -14.35 14.33
C GLY A 3 -31.47 -15.10 13.01
N ASN A 4 -31.45 -14.37 11.91
CA ASN A 4 -31.33 -14.92 10.56
C ASN A 4 -29.94 -14.54 10.05
N THR A 5 -28.94 -15.34 10.39
CA THR A 5 -27.63 -15.28 9.72
C THR A 5 -27.79 -16.03 8.41
N ASP A 6 -27.92 -15.25 7.35
CA ASP A 6 -27.93 -15.67 5.95
C ASP A 6 -26.67 -16.51 5.66
N ARG A 7 -26.87 -17.71 5.13
CA ARG A 7 -25.80 -18.65 4.77
C ARG A 7 -25.48 -18.48 3.30
N ASP A 8 -24.22 -18.16 2.97
CA ASP A 8 -23.75 -18.14 1.59
C ASP A 8 -23.30 -19.57 1.15
N ASP A 9 -23.61 -19.93 -0.09
CA ASP A 9 -23.60 -21.29 -0.66
C ASP A 9 -22.19 -21.87 -0.93
N ARG A 10 -21.17 -21.41 -0.18
CA ARG A 10 -19.75 -21.78 -0.39
C ARG A 10 -19.01 -22.16 0.89
N GLY A 11 -19.62 -22.96 1.76
CA GLY A 11 -18.91 -23.66 2.85
C GLY A 11 -17.91 -22.79 3.61
N GLN A 12 -18.26 -21.52 3.87
CA GLN A 12 -17.39 -20.60 4.58
C GLN A 12 -17.49 -20.92 6.06
N PHE A 13 -16.41 -21.51 6.57
CA PHE A 13 -16.27 -21.83 7.98
C PHE A 13 -16.49 -20.57 8.81
N GLU A 14 -17.34 -20.74 9.82
CA GLU A 14 -17.45 -19.92 11.01
C GLU A 14 -16.06 -19.46 11.44
N THR A 15 -15.77 -18.18 11.22
CA THR A 15 -14.67 -17.50 11.87
C THR A 15 -15.14 -16.06 11.97
N ASP A 16 -15.15 -15.55 13.20
CA ASP A 16 -15.82 -14.33 13.66
C ASP A 16 -15.29 -13.02 13.04
N PHE A 17 -14.53 -13.06 11.93
CA PHE A 17 -14.03 -11.89 11.23
C PHE A 17 -14.11 -12.04 9.72
N ASP A 18 -14.41 -10.93 9.05
CA ASP A 18 -14.51 -10.84 7.61
C ASP A 18 -13.17 -10.42 6.98
N ASP A 19 -13.01 -10.68 5.69
CA ASP A 19 -11.87 -10.23 4.90
C ASP A 19 -11.70 -8.70 4.97
N ARG A 20 -12.81 -7.96 5.10
CA ARG A 20 -12.80 -6.51 5.31
C ARG A 20 -12.15 -6.10 6.64
N ASP A 21 -12.29 -6.89 7.69
CA ASP A 21 -11.65 -6.62 8.99
C ASP A 21 -10.14 -6.81 8.91
N ILE A 22 -9.68 -7.82 8.15
CA ILE A 22 -8.26 -8.04 7.86
C ILE A 22 -7.70 -6.82 7.13
N ILE A 23 -8.36 -6.38 6.06
CA ILE A 23 -7.91 -5.20 5.30
C ILE A 23 -7.85 -3.95 6.19
N ARG A 24 -8.87 -3.72 7.02
CA ARG A 24 -8.89 -2.60 7.97
C ARG A 24 -7.71 -2.65 8.94
N TYR A 25 -7.34 -3.84 9.40
CA TYR A 25 -6.19 -4.01 10.29
C TYR A 25 -4.88 -3.54 9.64
N PHE A 26 -4.69 -3.79 8.35
CA PHE A 26 -3.51 -3.32 7.63
C PHE A 26 -3.57 -1.81 7.34
N ALA A 27 -4.76 -1.24 7.16
CA ALA A 27 -4.93 0.19 6.93
C ALA A 27 -4.69 1.02 8.21
N VAL A 28 -5.00 0.47 9.39
CA VAL A 28 -4.86 1.18 10.67
C VAL A 28 -3.52 0.85 11.32
N GLY A 29 -2.52 1.66 11.02
CA GLY A 29 -1.23 1.66 11.71
C GLY A 29 -0.07 1.30 10.80
N ARG A 30 0.14 0.01 10.56
CA ARG A 30 1.28 -0.47 9.77
C ARG A 30 0.78 -1.16 8.50
N PRO A 31 1.29 -0.79 7.30
CA PRO A 31 0.78 -1.32 6.04
C PRO A 31 1.16 -2.77 5.77
N PHE A 32 1.89 -3.43 6.69
CA PHE A 32 2.32 -4.80 6.53
C PHE A 32 2.31 -5.61 7.81
N HIS A 33 1.96 -6.89 7.63
CA HIS A 33 1.91 -7.88 8.70
C HIS A 33 2.31 -9.26 8.19
N THR A 34 2.82 -10.09 9.08
CA THR A 34 3.04 -11.52 8.81
C THR A 34 1.75 -12.31 9.05
N ALA A 35 1.66 -13.51 8.48
CA ALA A 35 0.53 -14.41 8.76
C ALA A 35 0.43 -14.81 10.25
N GLY A 36 1.54 -14.76 10.99
CA GLY A 36 1.53 -15.01 12.43
C GLY A 36 0.89 -13.88 13.22
N GLU A 37 1.16 -12.62 12.85
CA GLU A 37 0.55 -11.46 13.50
C GLU A 37 -0.94 -11.36 13.22
N VAL A 38 -1.37 -11.72 12.00
CA VAL A 38 -2.80 -11.80 11.66
C VAL A 38 -3.47 -12.94 12.44
N ALA A 39 -2.82 -14.09 12.54
CA ALA A 39 -3.32 -15.22 13.34
C ALA A 39 -3.54 -14.85 14.82
N ASP A 40 -2.54 -14.20 15.43
CA ASP A 40 -2.60 -13.72 16.81
C ASP A 40 -3.71 -12.67 17.00
N ARG A 41 -3.81 -11.72 16.06
CA ARG A 41 -4.80 -10.63 16.14
C ARG A 41 -6.24 -11.11 16.12
N PHE A 42 -6.52 -12.15 15.33
CA PHE A 42 -7.88 -12.66 15.08
C PHE A 42 -8.16 -14.01 15.76
N ASP A 43 -7.27 -14.46 16.65
CA ASP A 43 -7.38 -15.72 17.40
C ASP A 43 -7.65 -16.94 16.51
N VAL A 44 -6.84 -17.10 15.45
CA VAL A 44 -6.94 -18.23 14.52
C VAL A 44 -5.61 -18.93 14.28
N ASP A 45 -5.68 -20.14 13.77
CA ASP A 45 -4.51 -20.84 13.27
C ASP A 45 -3.79 -20.06 12.16
N ARG A 46 -2.45 -20.11 12.21
CA ARG A 46 -1.58 -19.51 11.20
C ARG A 46 -1.87 -19.99 9.79
N SER A 47 -2.27 -21.25 9.63
CA SER A 47 -2.67 -21.82 8.33
C SER A 47 -3.95 -21.19 7.79
N THR A 48 -4.92 -20.92 8.65
CA THR A 48 -6.18 -20.23 8.32
C THR A 48 -5.92 -18.79 7.92
N ALA A 49 -5.13 -18.06 8.72
CA ALA A 49 -4.71 -16.70 8.38
C ALA A 49 -3.95 -16.66 7.05
N TYR A 50 -3.00 -17.57 6.84
CA TYR A 50 -2.24 -17.65 5.58
C TYR A 50 -3.14 -17.93 4.37
N ARG A 51 -4.10 -18.84 4.49
CA ARG A 51 -5.05 -19.14 3.41
C ARG A 51 -5.88 -17.91 3.04
N ARG A 52 -6.40 -17.18 4.03
CA ARG A 52 -7.19 -15.95 3.80
C ARG A 52 -6.34 -14.83 3.18
N LEU A 53 -5.14 -14.59 3.71
CA LEU A 53 -4.22 -13.59 3.16
C LEU A 53 -3.83 -13.90 1.71
N ARG A 54 -3.65 -15.18 1.38
CA ARG A 54 -3.43 -15.61 0.00
C ARG A 54 -4.63 -15.27 -0.89
N THR A 55 -5.85 -15.55 -0.46
CA THR A 55 -7.06 -15.19 -1.22
C THR A 55 -7.18 -13.69 -1.43
N LEU A 56 -6.88 -12.88 -0.41
CA LEU A 56 -6.83 -11.43 -0.52
C LEU A 56 -5.77 -10.94 -1.52
N ALA A 57 -4.62 -11.61 -1.56
CA ALA A 57 -3.59 -11.29 -2.54
C ALA A 57 -3.96 -11.72 -3.97
N GLU A 58 -4.61 -12.88 -4.12
CA GLU A 58 -5.16 -13.33 -5.41
C GLU A 58 -6.26 -12.36 -5.91
N ALA A 59 -6.97 -11.69 -5.00
CA ALA A 59 -7.93 -10.63 -5.30
C ALA A 59 -7.31 -9.23 -5.48
N GLY A 60 -5.98 -9.10 -5.44
CA GLY A 60 -5.27 -7.83 -5.61
C GLY A 60 -5.50 -6.85 -4.45
N ARG A 61 -5.88 -7.31 -3.26
CA ARG A 61 -6.06 -6.46 -2.06
C ARG A 61 -4.83 -6.43 -1.16
N LEU A 62 -3.96 -7.43 -1.29
CA LEU A 62 -2.69 -7.51 -0.57
C LEU A 62 -1.59 -7.95 -1.53
N GLU A 63 -0.35 -7.59 -1.25
CA GLU A 63 0.82 -8.12 -1.94
C GLU A 63 1.58 -9.08 -1.02
N LYS A 64 2.05 -10.21 -1.56
CA LYS A 64 2.90 -11.15 -0.82
C LYS A 64 4.38 -10.85 -1.10
N VAL A 65 5.11 -10.40 -0.10
CA VAL A 65 6.53 -10.05 -0.22
C VAL A 65 7.39 -11.02 0.59
N SER A 66 8.44 -11.56 -0.03
CA SER A 66 9.38 -12.48 0.63
C SER A 66 10.66 -11.74 1.01
N LEU A 67 10.87 -11.51 2.32
CA LEU A 67 12.03 -10.82 2.89
C LEU A 67 13.14 -11.84 3.24
N GLY A 68 13.69 -12.49 2.21
CA GLY A 68 14.71 -13.53 2.35
C GLY A 68 14.15 -14.95 2.41
N SER A 69 14.94 -15.89 2.93
CA SER A 69 14.67 -17.33 2.73
C SER A 69 13.46 -17.89 3.50
N ARG A 70 13.00 -17.22 4.57
CA ARG A 70 11.94 -17.76 5.46
C ARG A 70 10.90 -16.74 5.93
N THR A 71 11.09 -15.46 5.63
CA THR A 71 10.21 -14.39 6.11
C THR A 71 9.30 -13.97 4.97
N VAL A 72 7.99 -14.05 5.21
CA VAL A 72 6.95 -13.58 4.29
C VAL A 72 6.13 -12.54 5.03
N VAL A 73 6.03 -11.36 4.43
CA VAL A 73 5.14 -10.28 4.87
C VAL A 73 4.07 -10.07 3.81
N TRP A 74 2.92 -9.58 4.26
CA TRP A 74 1.82 -9.19 3.41
C TRP A 74 1.71 -7.69 3.48
N TRP A 75 1.59 -7.02 2.33
CA TRP A 75 1.53 -5.57 2.22
C TRP A 75 0.13 -5.15 1.75
N TYR A 76 -0.42 -4.08 2.30
CA TYR A 76 -1.67 -3.51 1.81
C TYR A 76 -1.42 -2.77 0.50
N THR A 77 -2.08 -3.22 -0.56
CA THR A 77 -2.09 -2.49 -1.83
C THR A 77 -3.36 -1.67 -1.83
N ASP A 78 -3.19 -0.37 -1.63
CA ASP A 78 -4.26 0.56 -1.95
C ASP A 78 -4.33 0.61 -3.47
N ASP A 79 -5.49 0.32 -4.04
CA ASP A 79 -5.76 0.34 -5.49
C ASP A 79 -5.74 1.78 -6.06
N SER A 80 -4.89 2.65 -5.50
CA SER A 80 -4.70 4.05 -5.91
C SER A 80 -3.48 4.23 -6.81
N GLU A 81 -2.82 3.16 -7.22
CA GLU A 81 -1.82 3.21 -8.30
C GLU A 81 -2.34 2.43 -9.50
N ASP A 82 -3.48 2.86 -10.03
CA ASP A 82 -3.58 3.10 -11.47
C ASP A 82 -2.33 3.90 -11.89
N THR A 83 -1.23 3.20 -12.20
CA THR A 83 -0.16 3.76 -13.02
C THR A 83 -0.66 3.81 -14.47
N GLU A 84 -1.79 4.48 -14.66
CA GLU A 84 -2.27 5.04 -15.92
C GLU A 84 -2.45 6.54 -15.65
N GLY A 85 -1.34 7.22 -15.30
CA GLY A 85 -1.47 8.58 -14.77
C GLY A 85 -0.21 9.24 -14.23
N ASN A 86 1.01 8.82 -14.61
CA ASN A 86 2.13 9.76 -14.56
C ASN A 86 2.12 10.72 -15.77
N ALA A 87 0.92 11.05 -16.28
CA ALA A 87 0.72 12.31 -16.99
C ALA A 87 0.54 13.40 -15.94
N ASP A 88 1.55 13.59 -15.10
CA ASP A 88 1.64 14.82 -14.34
C ASP A 88 1.84 15.93 -15.38
N PRO A 89 0.92 16.89 -15.53
CA PRO A 89 1.12 18.00 -16.46
C PRO A 89 2.37 18.83 -16.08
N LEU A 90 2.94 18.61 -14.89
CA LEU A 90 4.25 19.12 -14.50
C LEU A 90 5.40 18.59 -15.38
N PHE A 91 5.37 17.32 -15.78
CA PHE A 91 6.43 16.68 -16.59
C PHE A 91 6.15 16.71 -18.09
N ASP A 92 4.89 16.95 -18.49
CA ASP A 92 4.49 17.17 -19.90
C ASP A 92 4.60 18.66 -20.30
N ALA A 93 4.76 19.57 -19.33
CA ALA A 93 5.07 20.95 -19.61
C ALA A 93 6.39 21.05 -20.40
N PRO A 94 6.48 21.95 -21.40
CA PRO A 94 7.73 22.16 -22.11
C PRO A 94 8.81 22.51 -21.09
N ALA A 95 9.85 21.69 -21.00
CA ALA A 95 11.00 21.99 -20.19
C ALA A 95 11.49 23.40 -20.56
N PHE A 96 11.59 24.28 -19.57
CA PHE A 96 12.25 25.56 -19.78
C PHE A 96 13.71 25.24 -20.12
N SER A 97 14.05 25.28 -21.40
CA SER A 97 15.44 25.27 -21.83
C SER A 97 16.07 26.54 -21.27
N VAL A 98 16.93 26.37 -20.27
CA VAL A 98 17.82 27.44 -19.82
C VAL A 98 18.75 27.73 -20.99
N ASP A 99 18.56 28.89 -21.63
CA ASP A 99 19.31 29.31 -22.82
C ASP A 99 20.79 29.60 -22.48
N ASP A 100 21.10 29.88 -21.21
CA ASP A 100 22.44 30.19 -20.73
C ASP A 100 22.70 29.53 -19.35
N PRO A 101 23.49 28.44 -19.27
CA PRO A 101 23.84 27.82 -18.01
C PRO A 101 24.86 28.69 -17.27
N VAL A 102 24.44 29.26 -16.13
CA VAL A 102 25.36 29.97 -15.23
C VAL A 102 26.30 28.98 -14.54
N ALA A 103 27.56 29.37 -14.37
CA ALA A 103 28.54 28.55 -13.65
C ALA A 103 28.15 28.40 -12.17
N ASP A 104 28.49 27.27 -11.56
CA ASP A 104 28.13 26.93 -10.16
C ASP A 104 28.53 28.03 -9.17
N ASP A 105 29.72 28.61 -9.35
CA ASP A 105 30.25 29.69 -8.50
C ASP A 105 29.54 31.05 -8.71
N GLU A 106 28.74 31.22 -9.76
CA GLU A 106 27.95 32.43 -10.04
C GLU A 106 26.47 32.28 -9.63
N ILE A 107 26.04 31.07 -9.25
CA ILE A 107 24.66 30.80 -8.81
C ILE A 107 24.30 31.65 -7.58
N ASP A 108 25.24 31.83 -6.65
CA ASP A 108 25.04 32.62 -5.42
C ASP A 108 24.79 34.11 -5.73
N ASP A 109 25.42 34.67 -6.77
CA ASP A 109 25.21 36.07 -7.19
C ASP A 109 23.89 36.26 -7.93
N VAL A 110 23.37 35.23 -8.60
CA VAL A 110 22.03 35.29 -9.24
C VAL A 110 20.91 35.11 -8.22
N LEU A 111 21.07 34.20 -7.26
CA LEU A 111 20.06 33.89 -6.24
C LEU A 111 20.09 34.86 -5.05
N TYR A 112 21.26 35.41 -4.73
CA TYR A 112 21.47 36.31 -3.59
C TYR A 112 22.09 37.66 -3.98
N GLY A 113 22.22 37.95 -5.28
CA GLY A 113 22.60 39.25 -5.79
C GLY A 113 21.58 40.31 -5.44
N SER A 114 21.95 41.10 -4.43
CA SER A 114 21.52 42.48 -4.18
C SER A 114 20.07 42.80 -4.54
N VAL A 115 19.16 42.59 -3.58
CA VAL A 115 18.04 43.52 -3.41
C VAL A 115 18.66 44.87 -3.05
N GLU A 116 18.98 45.67 -4.08
CA GLU A 116 19.22 47.09 -3.90
C GLU A 116 17.91 47.72 -3.43
N ARG A 117 17.97 48.41 -2.28
CA ARG A 117 16.85 49.11 -1.65
C ARG A 117 16.56 50.43 -2.34
#